data_AF-A0A7Y2FVC5-F1
#
_entry.id   AF-A0A7Y2FVC5-F1
#
_cell.length_a   1.000
_cell.length_b   1.000
_cell.length_c   1.000
_cell.angle_alpha   90.00
_cell.angle_beta   90.00
_cell.angle_gamma   90.00
#
_symmetry.space_group_name_H-M   'P 1'
#
loop_
_entity.id
_entity.type
_entity.pdbx_description
1 polymer ?
#
loop_
_entity_poly.entity_id
_entity_poly.type
_entity_poly.pdbx_seq_one_letter_code
_entity_poly.pdbx_strand_id
1 'polypeptide(L)'
;MKNKLSYTCKSFYQLELDELYDIMALRQIVFIVEQDCPYLDADGKDKFAHHLMGFDESSKLVAYTRLLPEGISYEAFSSIGRVVTH
;
A
#
# COMPACT_ATOMS: atom_id res chain seq x y z
N MET A 1 24.26 7.71 -6.38
CA MET A 1 23.47 8.81 -5.81
C MET A 1 22.24 8.18 -5.17
N LYS A 2 21.87 8.52 -3.93
CA LYS A 2 20.65 7.97 -3.31
C LYS A 2 19.46 8.68 -3.97
N ASN A 3 18.58 7.96 -4.66
CA ASN A 3 17.36 8.53 -5.21
C ASN A 3 16.56 9.16 -4.06
N LYS A 4 16.17 10.43 -4.21
CA LYS A 4 15.38 11.13 -3.21
C LYS A 4 13.95 10.59 -3.28
N LEU A 5 13.47 10.04 -2.18
CA LEU A 5 12.08 9.60 -2.04
C LEU A 5 11.28 10.64 -1.26
N SER A 6 10.05 10.89 -1.70
CA SER A 6 9.05 11.63 -0.94
C SER A 6 8.03 10.66 -0.37
N TYR A 7 7.61 10.88 0.87
CA TYR A 7 6.66 10.00 1.56
C TYR A 7 5.42 10.77 1.97
N THR A 8 4.27 10.11 1.83
CA THR A 8 2.99 10.62 2.34
C THR A 8 2.18 9.47 2.94
N CYS A 9 1.38 9.78 3.96
CA CYS A 9 0.54 8.81 4.65
C CYS A 9 -0.89 9.34 4.71
N LYS A 10 -1.83 8.62 4.08
CA LYS A 10 -3.22 9.04 3.96
C LYS A 10 -4.16 7.97 4.49
N SER A 11 -5.27 8.37 5.11
CA SER A 11 -6.38 7.44 5.33
C SER A 11 -7.06 7.10 4.00
N PHE A 12 -7.81 5.99 3.94
CA PHE A 12 -8.46 5.55 2.70
C PHE A 12 -9.29 6.65 2.01
N TYR A 13 -10.07 7.42 2.77
CA TYR A 13 -10.94 8.47 2.21
C TYR A 13 -10.21 9.78 1.87
N GLN A 14 -8.91 9.87 2.15
CA GLN A 14 -8.04 10.98 1.73
C GLN A 14 -7.23 10.64 0.47
N LEU A 15 -7.28 9.38 0.00
CA LEU A 15 -6.66 8.98 -1.25
C LEU A 15 -7.39 9.62 -2.43
N GLU A 16 -6.61 10.13 -3.37
CA GLU A 16 -7.12 10.44 -4.70
C GLU A 16 -7.33 9.13 -5.49
N LEU A 17 -8.19 9.18 -6.52
CA LEU A 17 -8.49 7.99 -7.33
C LEU A 17 -7.25 7.38 -7.97
N ASP A 18 -6.34 8.22 -8.46
CA ASP A 18 -5.08 7.79 -9.08
C ASP A 18 -4.15 7.13 -8.05
N GLU A 19 -4.06 7.68 -6.83
CA GLU A 19 -3.27 7.07 -5.75
C GLU A 19 -3.80 5.68 -5.37
N LEU A 20 -5.12 5.55 -5.26
CA LEU A 20 -5.75 4.26 -4.98
C LEU A 20 -5.43 3.24 -6.10
N TYR A 21 -5.55 3.67 -7.36
CA TYR A 21 -5.28 2.82 -8.50
C TYR A 21 -3.80 2.39 -8.55
N ASP A 22 -2.87 3.31 -8.32
CA ASP A 22 -1.43 3.03 -8.30
C ASP A 22 -1.04 2.06 -7.17
N ILE A 23 -1.62 2.25 -5.97
CA ILE A 23 -1.43 1.31 -4.85
C ILE A 23 -1.89 -0.10 -5.26
N MET A 24 -3.09 -0.22 -5.84
CA MET A 24 -3.63 -1.51 -6.26
C MET A 24 -2.78 -2.14 -7.34
N ALA A 25 -2.37 -1.39 -8.36
CA ALA A 25 -1.53 -1.87 -9.45
C ALA A 25 -0.18 -2.39 -8.93
N LEU A 26 0.52 -1.61 -8.08
CA LEU A 26 1.82 -2.00 -7.52
C LEU A 26 1.72 -3.29 -6.70
N ARG A 27 0.70 -3.41 -5.84
CA ARG A 27 0.45 -4.63 -5.05
C ARG A 27 0.18 -5.85 -5.93
N GLN A 28 -0.60 -5.68 -7.00
CA GLN A 28 -0.93 -6.76 -7.93
C GLN A 28 0.30 -7.22 -8.73
N ILE A 29 1.13 -6.27 -9.21
CA ILE A 29 2.37 -6.58 -9.91
C ILE A 29 3.27 -7.46 -9.04
N VAL A 30 3.46 -7.10 -7.76
CA VAL A 30 4.40 -7.82 -6.91
C VAL A 30 3.78 -9.06 -6.28
N PHE A 31 2.67 -8.93 -5.56
CA PHE A 31 2.14 -10.04 -4.76
C PHE A 31 1.36 -11.08 -5.57
N ILE A 32 0.85 -10.72 -6.76
CA ILE A 32 0.04 -11.63 -7.57
C ILE A 32 0.83 -12.11 -8.79
N VAL A 33 1.36 -11.19 -9.61
CA VAL A 33 2.02 -11.53 -10.88
C VAL A 33 3.44 -12.04 -10.66
N GLU A 34 4.31 -11.26 -10.01
CA GLU A 34 5.72 -11.62 -9.81
C GLU A 34 5.86 -12.86 -8.89
N GLN A 35 5.05 -12.92 -7.84
CA GLN A 35 5.04 -14.06 -6.90
C GLN A 35 4.23 -15.27 -7.39
N ASP A 36 3.55 -15.18 -8.54
CA ASP A 36 2.65 -16.21 -9.08
C ASP A 36 1.70 -16.78 -8.00
N CYS A 37 1.10 -15.87 -7.23
CA CYS A 37 0.31 -16.19 -6.04
C CYS A 37 -1.09 -15.60 -6.17
N PRO A 38 -2.04 -16.30 -6.83
CA PRO A 38 -3.40 -15.79 -6.99
C PRO A 38 -4.15 -15.81 -5.66
N TYR A 39 -4.34 -14.63 -5.07
CA TYR A 39 -5.21 -14.42 -3.91
C TYR A 39 -6.00 -13.11 -4.04
N LEU A 40 -7.06 -12.97 -3.23
CA LEU A 40 -7.85 -11.74 -3.19
C LEU A 40 -7.07 -10.63 -2.47
N ASP A 41 -6.35 -9.81 -3.24
CA ASP A 41 -5.56 -8.71 -2.68
C ASP A 41 -6.42 -7.59 -2.08
N ALA A 42 -7.50 -7.22 -2.78
CA ALA A 42 -8.51 -6.27 -2.33
C ALA A 42 -9.45 -6.92 -1.29
N ASP A 43 -8.89 -7.20 -0.10
CA ASP A 43 -9.50 -7.94 1.00
C ASP A 43 -10.57 -7.16 1.80
N GLY A 44 -10.95 -5.96 1.33
CA GLY A 44 -11.92 -5.08 1.98
C GLY A 44 -11.39 -4.30 3.19
N LYS A 45 -10.16 -4.59 3.66
CA LYS A 45 -9.58 -3.92 4.84
C LYS A 45 -8.96 -2.56 4.52
N ASP A 46 -8.69 -2.29 3.25
CA ASP A 46 -8.11 -1.02 2.79
C ASP A 46 -8.90 0.19 3.28
N LYS A 47 -10.24 0.09 3.37
CA LYS A 47 -11.13 1.17 3.85
C LYS A 47 -10.86 1.65 5.27
N PHE A 48 -10.20 0.83 6.09
CA PHE A 48 -9.88 1.12 7.49
C PHE A 48 -8.40 1.45 7.71
N ALA A 49 -7.60 1.49 6.63
CA ALA A 49 -6.17 1.60 6.72
C ALA A 49 -5.68 3.04 6.58
N HIS A 50 -4.47 3.25 7.10
CA HIS A 50 -3.57 4.28 6.58
C HIS A 50 -2.65 3.67 5.52
N HIS A 51 -2.38 4.45 4.48
CA HIS A 51 -1.63 4.08 3.29
C HIS A 51 -0.36 4.92 3.24
N LEU A 52 0.77 4.32 3.61
CA LEU A 52 2.08 4.97 3.49
C LEU A 52 2.62 4.70 2.09
N MET A 53 2.82 5.76 1.32
CA MET A 53 3.28 5.74 -0.06
C MET A 53 4.64 6.43 -0.15
N GLY A 54 5.56 5.84 -0.92
CA GLY A 54 6.85 6.41 -1.28
C GLY A 54 6.93 6.64 -2.78
N PHE A 55 7.23 7.88 -3.17
CA PHE A 55 7.32 8.31 -4.55
C PHE A 55 8.75 8.71 -4.92
N ASP A 56 9.14 8.39 -6.15
CA ASP A 56 10.39 8.86 -6.74
C ASP A 56 10.29 10.32 -7.22
N GLU A 57 11.39 10.83 -7.79
CA GLU A 57 11.46 12.20 -8.30
C GLU A 57 10.55 12.46 -9.51
N SER A 58 10.08 11.41 -10.18
CA SER A 58 9.11 11.48 -11.27
C SER A 58 7.66 11.37 -10.77
N SER A 59 7.44 11.42 -9.45
CA SER A 59 6.14 11.20 -8.80
C SER A 59 5.53 9.82 -9.04
N LYS A 60 6.35 8.82 -9.41
CA LYS A 60 5.89 7.43 -9.53
C LYS A 60 5.90 6.75 -8.16
N LEU A 61 4.85 6.00 -7.86
CA LEU A 61 4.78 5.17 -6.66
C LEU A 61 5.77 4.00 -6.78
N VAL A 62 6.75 3.95 -5.88
CA VAL A 62 7.84 2.95 -5.86
C VAL A 62 7.93 2.20 -4.53
N ALA A 63 7.21 2.64 -3.50
CA ALA A 63 7.11 1.95 -2.22
C ALA A 63 5.73 2.11 -1.61
N TYR A 64 5.23 1.06 -0.96
CA TYR A 64 3.95 1.09 -0.28
C TYR A 64 3.95 0.17 0.94
N THR A 65 3.23 0.59 1.99
CA THR A 65 2.77 -0.31 3.04
C THR A 65 1.41 0.12 3.57
N ARG A 66 0.64 -0.86 4.01
CA ARG A 66 -0.66 -0.68 4.68
C ARG A 66 -0.49 -0.73 6.19
N LEU A 67 -1.15 0.18 6.90
CA LEU A 67 -1.20 0.23 8.36
C LEU A 67 -2.66 0.09 8.80
N LEU A 68 -2.98 -1.01 9.48
CA LEU A 68 -4.32 -1.25 10.03
C LEU A 68 -4.30 -1.03 11.55
N PRO A 69 -5.34 -0.38 12.11
CA PRO A 69 -5.51 -0.32 13.55
C PRO A 69 -5.84 -1.71 14.12
N GLU A 70 -5.82 -1.81 15.45
CA GLU A 70 -6.34 -2.97 16.16
C GLU A 70 -7.83 -3.23 15.85
N GLY A 71 -8.26 -4.48 16.03
CA GLY A 71 -9.63 -4.92 15.77
C GLY A 71 -9.95 -5.22 14.31
N ILE A 72 -9.09 -4.87 13.33
CA ILE A 72 -9.34 -5.15 11.91
C ILE A 72 -8.73 -6.48 11.45
N SER A 73 -7.46 -6.73 11.78
CA SER A 73 -6.79 -8.01 11.50
C SER A 73 -6.52 -8.82 12.75
N TYR A 74 -6.23 -8.15 13.87
CA TYR A 74 -5.97 -8.77 15.16
C TYR A 74 -6.67 -7.96 16.25
N GLU A 75 -7.31 -8.65 17.20
CA GLU A 75 -8.15 -8.02 18.22
C GLU A 75 -7.37 -7.00 19.07
N ALA A 76 -6.15 -7.34 19.50
CA ALA A 76 -5.35 -6.53 20.42
C ALA A 76 -4.11 -5.87 19.78
N PHE A 77 -3.97 -5.91 18.46
CA PHE A 77 -2.76 -5.44 17.79
C PHE A 77 -3.05 -4.71 16.48
N SER A 78 -2.38 -3.57 16.29
CA SER A 78 -2.21 -2.98 14.97
C SER A 78 -1.38 -3.90 14.07
N SER A 79 -1.57 -3.79 12.76
CA SER A 79 -0.81 -4.61 11.81
C SER A 79 -0.24 -3.79 10.67
N ILE A 80 0.99 -4.12 10.28
CA ILE A 80 1.65 -3.62 9.07
C ILE A 80 1.62 -4.75 8.05
N GLY A 81 1.24 -4.44 6.81
CA GLY A 81 1.17 -5.45 5.76
C GLY A 81 1.23 -4.83 4.37
N ARG A 82 1.25 -5.68 3.34
CA ARG A 82 1.44 -5.23 1.94
C ARG A 82 2.70 -4.37 1.78
N VAL A 83 3.77 -4.72 2.50
CA VAL A 83 5.07 -4.05 2.42
C VAL A 83 5.70 -4.38 1.06
N VAL A 84 5.85 -3.37 0.21
CA VAL A 84 6.34 -3.54 -1.17
C VAL A 84 7.23 -2.38 -1.59
N THR A 85 8.24 -2.69 -2.41
CA THR A 85 9.13 -1.73 -3.07
C THR A 85 9.38 -2.20 -4.50
N HIS A 86 9.50 -1.28 -5.46
CA HIS A 86 9.81 -1.56 -6.86
C HIS A 86 10.69 -0.47 -7.48
#